data_AF-A0A2E5TFK0-F1
#
_entry.id   AF-A0A2E5TFK0-F1
#
_cell.length_a   1.000
_cell.length_b   1.000
_cell.length_c   1.000
_cell.angle_alpha   90.00
_cell.angle_beta   90.00
_cell.angle_gamma   90.00
#
_symmetry.space_group_name_H-M   'P 1'
#
loop_
_entity.id
_entity.type
_entity.pdbx_description
1 polymer ?
#
loop_
_entity_poly.entity_id
_entity_poly.type
_entity_poly.pdbx_seq_one_letter_code
_entity_poly.pdbx_strand_id
1 'polypeptide(L)'
;MIKHTALLLLLAMTSSFSVAEALVVRGLFKGAVLLDIDGEQKLLREGATHPRGATVISADSRSAVVRYQGETRRLTLNKRIGTHYAEAETQEVVLQRNSKREYRTRLEVNGRSAEAVVDTGATSVAMSTLHARQLGIRYDDAPVVSVATASGMSRGFAVTLPKLAVGSIERHHVAAVVVEGDYPHVILLGMSFLEHVDMQEKGNILTLTAH
;
A
#
# COMPACT_ATOMS: atom_id res chain seq x y z
N MET A 1 72.58 33.27 14.44
CA MET A 1 71.98 34.05 13.34
C MET A 1 71.12 33.11 12.50
N ILE A 2 69.83 33.46 12.32
CA ILE A 2 68.92 33.06 11.22
C ILE A 2 68.53 31.57 11.17
N LYS A 3 67.41 31.16 11.81
CA LYS A 3 66.06 30.94 11.25
C LYS A 3 66.03 29.97 10.04
N HIS A 4 65.33 28.83 10.15
CA HIS A 4 64.11 28.57 9.37
C HIS A 4 63.32 27.36 9.87
N THR A 5 62.13 27.71 10.33
CA THR A 5 60.90 26.93 10.49
C THR A 5 60.53 26.16 9.21
N ALA A 6 60.10 24.90 9.35
CA ALA A 6 59.28 24.24 8.34
C ALA A 6 58.13 23.48 9.05
N LEU A 7 56.98 24.15 9.05
CA LEU A 7 55.69 23.68 9.54
C LEU A 7 55.04 22.85 8.42
N LEU A 8 54.91 21.53 8.62
CA LEU A 8 54.19 20.66 7.69
C LEU A 8 52.70 20.67 8.06
N LEU A 9 51.91 21.42 7.30
CA LEU A 9 50.46 21.50 7.44
C LEU A 9 49.82 20.28 6.76
N LEU A 10 49.42 19.27 7.54
CA LEU A 10 48.72 18.09 7.05
C LEU A 10 47.25 18.46 6.78
N LEU A 11 46.92 18.74 5.52
CA LEU A 11 45.56 19.02 5.07
C LEU A 11 44.77 17.70 5.05
N ALA A 12 44.05 17.43 6.13
CA ALA A 12 43.09 16.34 6.19
C ALA A 12 41.92 16.64 5.24
N MET A 13 41.98 16.05 4.04
CA MET A 13 40.86 15.96 3.12
C MET A 13 39.79 15.06 3.77
N THR A 14 38.87 15.65 4.52
CA THR A 14 37.70 14.93 5.02
C THR A 14 36.76 14.70 3.84
N SER A 15 36.87 13.53 3.22
CA SER A 15 35.87 13.04 2.28
C SER A 15 34.55 12.90 3.05
N SER A 16 33.65 13.86 2.89
CA SER A 16 32.28 13.71 3.35
C SER A 16 31.66 12.57 2.56
N PHE A 17 31.59 11.38 3.16
CA PHE A 17 30.73 10.31 2.68
C PHE A 17 29.29 10.84 2.77
N SER A 18 28.77 11.32 1.65
CA SER A 18 27.34 11.59 1.52
C SER A 18 26.65 10.24 1.51
N VAL A 19 26.00 9.89 2.62
CA VAL A 19 25.01 8.81 2.64
C VAL A 19 23.99 9.21 1.58
N ALA A 20 23.86 8.42 0.53
CA ALA A 20 22.85 8.66 -0.49
C ALA A 20 21.49 8.65 0.19
N GLU A 21 20.86 9.83 0.31
CA GLU A 21 19.48 9.94 0.77
C GLU A 21 18.61 9.08 -0.16
N ALA A 22 18.16 7.94 0.35
CA ALA A 22 17.38 7.01 -0.42
C ALA A 22 15.94 7.51 -0.46
N LEU A 23 15.58 8.23 -1.51
CA LEU A 23 14.19 8.59 -1.77
C LEU A 23 13.47 7.37 -2.34
N VAL A 24 12.52 6.82 -1.57
CA VAL A 24 11.75 5.63 -1.93
C VAL A 24 10.29 5.99 -2.08
N VAL A 25 9.65 5.50 -3.16
CA VAL A 25 8.21 5.64 -3.35
C VAL A 25 7.50 4.48 -2.67
N ARG A 26 6.77 4.78 -1.60
CA ARG A 26 5.94 3.82 -0.84
C ARG A 26 4.51 3.74 -1.35
N GLY A 27 4.00 4.80 -1.99
CA GLY A 27 2.63 4.85 -2.48
C GLY A 27 2.43 5.85 -3.60
N LEU A 28 1.56 5.50 -4.55
CA LEU A 28 1.28 6.30 -5.74
C LEU A 28 -0.23 6.49 -5.89
N PHE A 29 -0.64 7.76 -5.98
CA PHE A 29 -2.04 8.16 -6.03
C PHE A 29 -2.23 9.20 -7.14
N LYS A 30 -3.49 9.43 -7.52
CA LYS A 30 -3.81 10.51 -8.45
C LYS A 30 -3.46 11.85 -7.81
N GLY A 31 -2.46 12.56 -8.36
CA GLY A 31 -2.00 13.87 -7.92
C GLY A 31 -1.21 13.88 -6.62
N ALA A 32 -0.78 12.71 -6.12
CA ALA A 32 0.04 12.63 -4.91
C ALA A 32 0.94 11.39 -4.87
N VAL A 33 2.05 11.49 -4.14
CA VAL A 33 3.00 10.40 -3.91
C VAL A 33 3.35 10.33 -2.42
N LEU A 34 3.37 9.12 -1.87
CA LEU A 34 3.93 8.86 -0.54
C LEU A 34 5.41 8.54 -0.72
N LEU A 35 6.27 9.47 -0.27
CA LEU A 35 7.71 9.30 -0.26
C LEU A 35 8.17 8.90 1.13
N ASP A 36 9.12 7.97 1.18
CA ASP A 36 9.95 7.69 2.34
C ASP A 36 11.31 8.34 2.09
N ILE A 37 11.65 9.28 2.97
CA ILE A 37 12.91 10.03 2.91
C ILE A 37 13.55 9.87 4.30
N ASP A 38 14.63 9.09 4.36
CA ASP A 38 15.35 8.75 5.60
C ASP A 38 14.45 8.14 6.70
N GLY A 39 13.50 7.29 6.32
CA GLY A 39 12.59 6.61 7.25
C GLY A 39 11.35 7.44 7.63
N GLU A 40 11.27 8.71 7.22
CA GLU A 40 10.06 9.50 7.36
C GLU A 40 9.16 9.34 6.14
N GLN A 41 8.01 8.70 6.32
CA GLN A 41 6.96 8.64 5.30
C GLN A 41 6.15 9.95 5.27
N LYS A 42 6.13 10.61 4.11
CA LYS A 42 5.40 11.86 3.85
C LYS A 42 4.62 11.82 2.54
N LEU A 43 3.31 12.11 2.62
CA LEU A 43 2.47 12.30 1.44
C LEU A 43 2.68 13.71 0.88
N LEU A 44 3.11 13.80 -0.37
CA LEU A 44 3.31 15.05 -1.09
C LEU A 44 2.35 15.11 -2.29
N ARG A 45 1.66 16.25 -2.44
CA ARG A 45 0.84 16.54 -3.62
C ARG A 45 1.69 17.15 -4.73
N GLU A 46 1.18 17.12 -5.96
CA GLU A 46 1.79 17.86 -7.07
C GLU A 46 2.02 19.34 -6.70
N GLY A 47 3.19 19.85 -7.05
CA GLY A 47 3.66 21.19 -6.68
C GLY A 47 4.23 21.29 -5.25
N ALA A 48 3.98 20.33 -4.37
CA ALA A 48 4.52 20.35 -3.01
C ALA A 48 6.01 20.00 -3.00
N THR A 49 6.74 20.63 -2.06
CA THR A 49 8.16 20.39 -1.84
C THR A 49 8.38 19.93 -0.40
N HIS A 50 9.10 18.83 -0.24
CA HIS A 50 9.59 18.36 1.06
C HIS A 50 10.70 19.28 1.58
N PRO A 51 10.84 19.52 2.89
CA PRO A 51 11.94 20.31 3.46
C PRO A 51 13.35 19.83 3.05
N ARG A 52 13.48 18.56 2.66
CA ARG A 52 14.73 17.96 2.16
C ARG A 52 14.95 18.13 0.65
N GLY A 53 14.14 18.94 -0.03
CA GLY A 53 14.36 19.34 -1.43
C GLY A 53 13.71 18.44 -2.49
N ALA A 54 12.87 17.48 -2.10
CA ALA A 54 12.08 16.69 -3.05
C ALA A 54 10.81 17.43 -3.46
N THR A 55 10.71 17.84 -4.73
CA THR A 55 9.53 18.51 -5.30
C THR A 55 8.77 17.56 -6.21
N VAL A 56 7.47 17.39 -5.97
CA VAL A 56 6.61 16.56 -6.83
C VAL A 56 6.15 17.41 -8.02
N ILE A 57 6.52 16.99 -9.23
CA ILE A 57 6.09 17.64 -10.47
C ILE A 57 4.74 17.07 -10.90
N SER A 58 4.62 15.75 -10.94
CA SER A 58 3.38 15.04 -11.26
C SER A 58 3.32 13.68 -10.57
N ALA A 59 2.12 13.16 -10.32
CA ALA A 59 1.92 11.82 -9.78
C ALA A 59 0.60 11.21 -10.26
N ASP A 60 0.66 9.96 -10.72
CA ASP A 60 -0.51 9.12 -10.97
C ASP A 60 -0.39 7.80 -10.20
N SER A 61 -1.36 6.89 -10.37
CA SER A 61 -1.37 5.59 -9.70
C SER A 61 -0.27 4.61 -10.18
N ARG A 62 0.57 5.00 -11.15
CA ARG A 62 1.62 4.15 -11.76
C ARG A 62 3.02 4.74 -11.60
N SER A 63 3.15 6.06 -11.59
CA SER A 63 4.43 6.73 -11.46
C SER A 63 4.31 8.15 -10.92
N ALA A 64 5.39 8.66 -10.33
CA ALA A 64 5.56 10.05 -9.99
C ALA A 64 6.80 10.63 -10.68
N VAL A 65 6.72 11.89 -11.10
CA VAL A 65 7.86 12.68 -11.54
C VAL A 65 8.27 13.58 -10.39
N VAL A 66 9.47 13.37 -9.87
CA VAL A 66 9.99 14.10 -8.71
C VAL A 66 11.29 14.77 -9.11
N ARG A 67 11.44 16.04 -8.76
CA ARG A 67 12.72 16.74 -8.80
C ARG A 67 13.40 16.62 -7.46
N TYR A 68 14.62 16.10 -7.45
CA TYR A 68 15.43 15.91 -6.24
C TYR A 68 16.89 16.20 -6.55
N GLN A 69 17.56 16.97 -5.68
CA GLN A 69 18.97 17.36 -5.87
C GLN A 69 19.26 17.96 -7.27
N GLY A 70 18.31 18.73 -7.82
CA GLY A 70 18.42 19.35 -9.14
C GLY A 70 18.09 18.45 -10.33
N GLU A 71 17.97 17.14 -10.13
CA GLU A 71 17.60 16.20 -11.19
C GLU A 71 16.11 15.89 -11.18
N THR A 72 15.50 15.76 -12.36
CA THR A 72 14.12 15.28 -12.49
C THR A 72 14.13 13.80 -12.81
N ARG A 73 13.49 12.99 -11.97
CA ARG A 73 13.43 11.54 -12.13
C ARG A 73 11.99 11.05 -12.11
N ARG A 74 11.70 10.06 -12.96
CA ARG A 74 10.45 9.30 -12.92
C ARG A 74 10.62 8.10 -12.00
N LEU A 75 9.78 8.02 -11.00
CA LEU A 75 9.77 7.00 -9.96
C LEU A 75 8.51 6.13 -10.09
N THR A 76 8.67 4.86 -9.77
CA THR A 76 7.59 3.86 -9.68
C THR A 76 7.58 3.26 -8.28
N LEU A 77 6.49 2.60 -7.90
CA LEU A 77 6.38 1.91 -6.62
C LEU A 77 7.58 0.96 -6.41
N ASN A 78 8.11 0.91 -5.18
CA ASN A 78 9.23 0.06 -4.75
C ASN A 78 10.57 0.27 -5.48
N LYS A 79 10.71 1.30 -6.33
CA LYS A 79 12.00 1.60 -6.97
C LYS A 79 12.89 2.40 -6.01
N ARG A 80 13.92 1.75 -5.45
CA ARG A 80 14.99 2.39 -4.67
C ARG A 80 16.01 3.05 -5.60
N ILE A 81 16.47 4.25 -5.27
CA ILE A 81 17.68 4.85 -5.86
C ILE A 81 18.85 4.52 -4.93
N GLY A 82 19.70 3.56 -5.32
CA GLY A 82 20.90 3.17 -4.58
C GLY A 82 21.48 1.83 -5.08
N THR A 83 22.81 1.71 -5.09
CA THR A 83 23.53 0.47 -5.42
C THR A 83 23.62 -0.45 -4.20
N HIS A 84 23.25 -1.71 -4.41
CA HIS A 84 23.38 -2.89 -3.54
C HIS A 84 22.32 -3.14 -2.45
N TYR A 85 22.00 -4.44 -2.37
CA TYR A 85 21.05 -5.18 -1.52
C TYR A 85 19.58 -5.17 -1.92
N ALA A 86 19.16 -6.29 -2.53
CA ALA A 86 17.77 -6.72 -2.58
C ALA A 86 17.38 -7.19 -1.16
N GLU A 87 17.04 -6.23 -0.33
CA GLU A 87 16.25 -6.47 0.89
C GLU A 87 14.96 -7.19 0.46
N ALA A 88 14.55 -8.24 1.18
CA ALA A 88 13.33 -8.97 0.86
C ALA A 88 12.19 -7.98 0.65
N GLU A 89 11.61 -7.95 -0.55
CA GLU A 89 10.56 -7.01 -0.89
C GLU A 89 9.38 -7.29 0.03
N THR A 90 9.22 -6.47 1.07
CA THR A 90 8.11 -6.60 2.00
C THR A 90 6.83 -6.42 1.20
N GLN A 91 5.93 -7.41 1.25
CA GLN A 91 4.65 -7.31 0.56
C GLN A 91 3.81 -6.27 1.30
N GLU A 92 3.90 -5.03 0.82
CA GLU A 92 3.27 -3.85 1.40
C GLU A 92 2.21 -3.29 0.45
N VAL A 93 1.06 -2.90 1.02
CA VAL A 93 0.01 -2.16 0.32
C VAL A 93 -0.28 -0.88 1.08
N VAL A 94 -0.07 0.25 0.41
CA VAL A 94 -0.33 1.58 0.97
C VAL A 94 -1.61 2.15 0.37
N LEU A 95 -2.56 2.45 1.25
CA LEU A 95 -3.88 2.97 0.91
C LEU A 95 -4.06 4.39 1.45
N GLN A 96 -4.52 5.29 0.60
CA GLN A 96 -4.94 6.62 1.03
C GLN A 96 -6.44 6.61 1.33
N ARG A 97 -6.82 7.17 2.48
CA ARG A 97 -8.22 7.36 2.86
C ARG A 97 -8.91 8.30 1.87
N ASN A 98 -10.05 7.87 1.34
CA ASN A 98 -10.86 8.68 0.42
C ASN A 98 -11.70 9.75 1.16
N SER A 99 -12.47 10.56 0.41
CA SER A 99 -13.36 11.58 0.97
C SER A 99 -14.52 11.02 1.82
N LYS A 100 -14.91 9.75 1.60
CA LYS A 100 -15.90 9.02 2.40
C LYS A 100 -15.31 8.40 3.67
N ARG A 101 -14.03 8.68 3.96
CA ARG A 101 -13.26 8.13 5.07
C ARG A 101 -13.01 6.62 4.98
N GLU A 102 -13.08 6.04 3.80
CA GLU A 102 -12.83 4.60 3.57
C GLU A 102 -11.42 4.38 3.00
N TYR A 103 -10.82 3.24 3.35
CA TYR A 103 -9.64 2.72 2.65
C TYR A 103 -10.11 1.74 1.57
N ARG A 104 -10.11 2.21 0.33
CA ARG A 104 -10.48 1.39 -0.84
C ARG A 104 -9.26 0.76 -1.46
N THR A 105 -9.41 -0.49 -1.87
CA THR A 105 -8.39 -1.25 -2.60
C THR A 105 -9.05 -2.05 -3.71
N ARG A 106 -8.22 -2.66 -4.57
CA ARG A 106 -8.66 -3.73 -5.46
C ARG A 106 -8.18 -5.05 -4.90
N LEU A 107 -9.09 -6.02 -4.88
CA LEU A 107 -8.76 -7.42 -4.65
C LEU A 107 -8.90 -8.21 -5.94
N GLU A 108 -8.22 -9.35 -6.00
CA GLU A 108 -8.30 -10.30 -7.09
C GLU A 108 -8.62 -11.71 -6.58
N VAL A 109 -9.61 -12.34 -7.21
CA VAL A 109 -9.97 -13.75 -7.02
C VAL A 109 -10.17 -14.34 -8.41
N ASN A 110 -9.63 -15.55 -8.64
CA ASN A 110 -9.73 -16.25 -9.93
C ASN A 110 -9.27 -15.42 -11.15
N GLY A 111 -8.26 -14.56 -11.00
CA GLY A 111 -7.77 -13.67 -12.07
C GLY A 111 -8.72 -12.52 -12.42
N ARG A 112 -9.72 -12.26 -11.58
CA ARG A 112 -10.74 -11.21 -11.77
C ARG A 112 -10.69 -10.24 -10.60
N SER A 113 -10.73 -8.95 -10.91
CA SER A 113 -10.64 -7.90 -9.88
C SER A 113 -11.98 -7.27 -9.56
N ALA A 114 -12.13 -6.89 -8.29
CA ALA A 114 -13.25 -6.09 -7.79
C ALA A 114 -12.75 -5.07 -6.77
N GLU A 115 -13.50 -3.98 -6.59
CA GLU A 115 -13.22 -3.00 -5.54
C GLU A 115 -13.66 -3.52 -4.17
N ALA A 116 -12.85 -3.24 -3.16
CA ALA A 116 -13.13 -3.59 -1.78
C ALA A 116 -12.80 -2.42 -0.84
N VAL A 117 -13.43 -2.42 0.33
CA VAL A 117 -13.14 -1.52 1.45
C VAL A 117 -12.56 -2.35 2.59
N VAL A 118 -11.49 -1.85 3.21
CA VAL A 118 -10.96 -2.41 4.47
C VAL A 118 -12.02 -2.24 5.56
N ASP A 119 -12.48 -3.34 6.15
CA ASP A 119 -13.53 -3.34 7.17
C ASP A 119 -13.17 -4.27 8.34
N THR A 120 -12.59 -3.69 9.40
CA THR A 120 -12.24 -4.43 10.62
C THR A 120 -13.47 -4.87 11.43
N GLY A 121 -14.68 -4.40 11.09
CA GLY A 121 -15.93 -4.82 11.71
C GLY A 121 -16.49 -6.11 11.10
N ALA A 122 -16.05 -6.50 9.90
CA ALA A 122 -16.45 -7.73 9.26
C ALA A 122 -15.55 -8.89 9.70
N THR A 123 -16.15 -9.98 10.20
CA THR A 123 -15.39 -11.18 10.63
C THR A 123 -14.77 -11.94 9.46
N SER A 124 -15.35 -11.84 8.27
CA SER A 124 -14.85 -12.48 7.06
C SER A 124 -14.96 -11.54 5.87
N VAL A 125 -14.26 -11.85 4.78
CA VAL A 125 -14.48 -11.18 3.50
C VAL A 125 -15.93 -11.37 3.07
N ALA A 126 -16.69 -10.28 2.95
CA ALA A 126 -18.12 -10.33 2.66
C ALA A 126 -18.43 -9.67 1.31
N MET A 127 -19.19 -10.36 0.47
CA MET A 127 -19.54 -9.90 -0.87
C MET A 127 -20.96 -10.31 -1.24
N SER A 128 -21.60 -9.60 -2.16
CA SER A 128 -22.93 -9.97 -2.66
C SER A 128 -22.84 -11.08 -3.71
N THR A 129 -23.99 -11.67 -4.05
CA THR A 129 -24.06 -12.64 -5.17
C THR A 129 -23.60 -12.04 -6.50
N LEU A 130 -23.78 -10.73 -6.70
CA LEU A 130 -23.29 -10.02 -7.89
C LEU A 130 -21.77 -10.04 -7.96
N HIS A 131 -21.10 -9.74 -6.85
CA HIS A 131 -19.64 -9.80 -6.76
C HIS A 131 -19.12 -11.24 -6.92
N ALA A 132 -19.78 -12.22 -6.31
CA ALA A 132 -19.40 -13.62 -6.47
C ALA A 132 -19.45 -14.07 -7.94
N ARG A 133 -20.51 -13.70 -8.67
CA ARG A 133 -20.61 -13.94 -10.12
C ARG A 133 -19.52 -13.19 -10.90
N GLN A 134 -19.27 -11.92 -10.58
CA GLN A 134 -18.21 -11.12 -11.21
C GLN A 134 -16.84 -11.78 -11.04
N LEU A 135 -16.55 -12.32 -9.86
CA LEU A 135 -15.27 -12.95 -9.48
C LEU A 135 -15.20 -14.44 -9.83
N GLY A 136 -16.26 -15.03 -10.40
CA GLY A 136 -16.30 -16.45 -10.75
C GLY A 136 -16.28 -17.39 -9.53
N ILE A 137 -16.79 -16.92 -8.39
CA ILE A 137 -16.90 -17.70 -7.15
C ILE A 137 -18.20 -18.51 -7.20
N ARG A 138 -18.09 -19.84 -7.10
CA ARG A 138 -19.25 -20.73 -6.99
C ARG A 138 -19.71 -20.79 -5.53
N TYR A 139 -20.99 -20.55 -5.30
CA TYR A 139 -21.59 -20.54 -3.95
C TYR A 139 -22.88 -21.35 -3.86
N ASP A 140 -23.38 -21.91 -4.97
CA ASP A 140 -24.69 -22.57 -5.03
C ASP A 140 -24.78 -23.83 -4.15
N ASP A 141 -23.67 -24.58 -4.04
CA ASP A 141 -23.55 -25.80 -3.22
C ASP A 141 -22.92 -25.53 -1.84
N ALA A 142 -22.68 -24.27 -1.50
CA ALA A 142 -21.98 -23.91 -0.27
C ALA A 142 -22.92 -23.94 0.95
N PRO A 143 -22.39 -24.19 2.16
CA PRO A 143 -23.18 -24.17 3.38
C PRO A 143 -23.92 -22.83 3.56
N VAL A 144 -25.22 -22.91 3.79
CA VAL A 144 -26.06 -21.74 4.07
C VAL A 144 -25.83 -21.28 5.51
N VAL A 145 -25.60 -19.98 5.68
CA VAL A 145 -25.40 -19.33 6.97
C VAL A 145 -26.28 -18.10 7.12
N SER A 146 -26.56 -17.70 8.37
CA SER A 146 -27.21 -16.44 8.68
C SER A 146 -26.16 -15.37 8.96
N VAL A 147 -26.26 -14.23 8.28
CA VAL A 147 -25.28 -13.14 8.33
C VAL A 147 -25.93 -11.89 8.93
N ALA A 148 -25.32 -11.31 9.96
CA ALA A 148 -25.75 -10.03 10.48
C ALA A 148 -25.29 -8.90 9.54
N THR A 149 -26.23 -8.06 9.11
CA THR A 149 -25.97 -6.88 8.27
C THR A 149 -26.59 -5.64 8.91
N ALA A 150 -26.28 -4.46 8.39
CA ALA A 150 -26.88 -3.21 8.84
C ALA A 150 -28.42 -3.20 8.72
N SER A 151 -28.99 -3.98 7.79
CA SER A 151 -30.44 -4.09 7.57
C SER A 151 -31.08 -5.24 8.37
N GLY A 152 -30.31 -5.95 9.20
CA GLY A 152 -30.75 -7.13 9.95
C GLY A 152 -30.10 -8.42 9.47
N MET A 153 -30.72 -9.56 9.78
CA MET A 153 -30.21 -10.86 9.36
C MET A 153 -30.48 -11.12 7.88
N SER A 154 -29.47 -11.53 7.15
CA SER A 154 -29.55 -11.95 5.75
C SER A 154 -29.08 -13.38 5.59
N ARG A 155 -29.59 -14.07 4.57
CA ARG A 155 -29.05 -15.37 4.17
C ARG A 155 -27.72 -15.17 3.45
N GLY A 156 -26.76 -16.06 3.71
CA GLY A 156 -25.49 -16.08 3.02
C GLY A 156 -24.98 -17.51 2.79
N PHE A 157 -23.89 -17.60 2.04
CA PHE A 157 -23.24 -18.83 1.65
C PHE A 157 -21.77 -18.76 2.09
N ALA A 158 -21.37 -19.66 2.97
CA ALA A 158 -20.00 -19.71 3.48
C ALA A 158 -19.08 -20.37 2.45
N VAL A 159 -18.11 -19.63 1.93
CA VAL A 159 -17.17 -20.11 0.92
C VAL A 159 -15.73 -19.94 1.39
N THR A 160 -14.84 -20.76 0.85
CA THR A 160 -13.39 -20.60 1.04
C THR A 160 -12.78 -20.21 -0.30
N LEU A 161 -12.15 -19.04 -0.33
CA LEU A 161 -11.44 -18.57 -1.50
C LEU A 161 -10.09 -19.30 -1.57
N PRO A 162 -9.78 -20.04 -2.64
CA PRO A 162 -8.50 -20.74 -2.76
C PRO A 162 -7.30 -19.78 -2.70
N LYS A 163 -7.51 -18.57 -3.22
CA LYS A 163 -6.52 -17.50 -3.32
C LYS A 163 -7.24 -16.15 -3.39
N LEU A 164 -6.77 -15.20 -2.60
CA LEU A 164 -7.19 -13.80 -2.60
C LEU A 164 -5.92 -12.94 -2.63
N ALA A 165 -5.82 -12.06 -3.62
CA ALA A 165 -4.72 -11.09 -3.70
C ALA A 165 -5.24 -9.67 -3.46
N VAL A 166 -4.47 -8.88 -2.71
CA VAL A 166 -4.68 -7.44 -2.52
C VAL A 166 -3.34 -6.76 -2.76
N GLY A 167 -3.21 -6.05 -3.88
CA GLY A 167 -1.92 -5.49 -4.29
C GLY A 167 -0.85 -6.60 -4.42
N SER A 168 0.25 -6.46 -3.68
CA SER A 168 1.34 -7.44 -3.60
C SER A 168 1.12 -8.56 -2.58
N ILE A 169 0.06 -8.48 -1.76
CA ILE A 169 -0.22 -9.42 -0.67
C ILE A 169 -1.15 -10.51 -1.18
N GLU A 170 -0.70 -11.76 -1.09
CA GLU A 170 -1.49 -12.93 -1.45
C GLU A 170 -1.78 -13.80 -0.22
N ARG A 171 -3.02 -14.29 -0.11
CA ARG A 171 -3.45 -15.23 0.92
C ARG A 171 -4.22 -16.39 0.31
N HIS A 172 -4.01 -17.57 0.84
CA HIS A 172 -4.69 -18.80 0.44
C HIS A 172 -5.73 -19.20 1.48
N HIS A 173 -6.74 -19.95 1.05
CA HIS A 173 -7.78 -20.51 1.92
C HIS A 173 -8.51 -19.45 2.77
N VAL A 174 -8.80 -18.29 2.18
CA VAL A 174 -9.44 -17.18 2.88
C VAL A 174 -10.93 -17.47 3.06
N ALA A 175 -11.40 -17.46 4.30
CA ALA A 175 -12.83 -17.58 4.59
C ALA A 175 -13.59 -16.36 4.08
N ALA A 176 -14.70 -16.57 3.39
CA ALA A 176 -15.55 -15.50 2.87
C ALA A 176 -17.02 -15.89 2.97
N VAL A 177 -17.89 -14.89 2.87
CA VAL A 177 -19.33 -15.08 2.81
C VAL A 177 -19.92 -14.36 1.60
N VAL A 178 -20.71 -15.09 0.83
CA VAL A 178 -21.53 -14.54 -0.24
C VAL A 178 -22.91 -14.26 0.34
N VAL A 179 -23.26 -12.99 0.52
CA VAL A 179 -24.57 -12.56 1.01
C VAL A 179 -25.57 -12.60 -0.15
N GLU A 180 -26.74 -13.18 0.09
CA GLU A 180 -27.81 -13.26 -0.90
C GLU A 180 -28.31 -11.85 -1.26
N GLY A 181 -28.48 -11.57 -2.56
CA GLY A 181 -28.87 -10.25 -3.06
C GLY A 181 -27.70 -9.40 -3.57
N ASP A 182 -27.83 -8.08 -3.43
CA ASP A 182 -26.93 -7.05 -3.98
C ASP A 182 -26.10 -6.31 -2.92
N TYR A 183 -26.44 -6.44 -1.64
CA TYR A 183 -25.66 -5.96 -0.50
C TYR A 183 -24.63 -7.03 -0.04
N PRO A 184 -23.41 -6.64 0.36
CA PRO A 184 -22.86 -5.28 0.30
C PRO A 184 -22.57 -4.84 -1.14
N HIS A 185 -22.81 -3.55 -1.43
CA HIS A 185 -22.59 -2.94 -2.76
C HIS A 185 -21.11 -2.77 -3.12
N VAL A 186 -20.22 -2.90 -2.13
CA VAL A 186 -18.76 -2.95 -2.28
C VAL A 186 -18.29 -4.10 -1.40
N ILE A 187 -17.28 -4.85 -1.84
CA ILE A 187 -16.77 -5.97 -1.05
C ILE A 187 -16.17 -5.44 0.26
N LEU A 188 -16.46 -6.11 1.38
CA LEU A 188 -15.86 -5.83 2.67
C LEU A 188 -14.65 -6.77 2.84
N LEU A 189 -13.44 -6.20 2.91
CA LEU A 189 -12.22 -6.92 3.20
C LEU A 189 -12.11 -7.07 4.72
N GLY A 190 -12.65 -8.19 5.23
CA GLY A 190 -12.78 -8.46 6.66
C GLY A 190 -11.59 -9.17 7.29
N MET A 191 -11.76 -9.52 8.57
CA MET A 191 -10.72 -10.08 9.43
C MET A 191 -10.12 -11.40 8.94
N SER A 192 -10.87 -12.23 8.22
CA SER A 192 -10.32 -13.46 7.61
C SER A 192 -9.20 -13.22 6.58
N PHE A 193 -9.02 -11.98 6.11
CA PHE A 193 -7.82 -11.56 5.40
C PHE A 193 -6.95 -10.64 6.29
N LEU A 194 -7.58 -9.69 6.99
CA LEU A 194 -6.84 -8.64 7.72
C LEU A 194 -6.06 -9.16 8.92
N GLU A 195 -6.44 -10.30 9.52
CA GLU A 195 -5.68 -10.91 10.60
C GLU A 195 -4.31 -11.43 10.13
N HIS A 196 -4.09 -11.51 8.82
CA HIS A 196 -2.84 -11.97 8.22
C HIS A 196 -1.91 -10.82 7.78
N VAL A 197 -2.20 -9.58 8.18
CA VAL A 197 -1.37 -8.41 7.85
C VAL A 197 -1.21 -7.52 9.08
N ASP A 198 -0.06 -6.87 9.19
CA ASP A 198 0.11 -5.75 10.11
C ASP A 198 -0.54 -4.50 9.51
N MET A 199 -1.34 -3.81 10.32
CA MET A 199 -2.03 -2.58 9.93
C MET A 199 -1.43 -1.39 10.67
N GLN A 200 -0.88 -0.43 9.93
CA GLN A 200 -0.39 0.82 10.48
C GLN A 200 -1.11 2.01 9.84
N GLU A 201 -1.83 2.78 10.65
CA GLU A 201 -2.48 4.00 10.19
C GLU A 201 -1.71 5.24 10.69
N LYS A 202 -1.27 6.10 9.76
CA LYS A 202 -0.65 7.39 10.06
C LYS A 202 -1.35 8.50 9.29
N GLY A 203 -2.11 9.33 10.01
CA GLY A 203 -2.89 10.41 9.42
C GLY A 203 -4.03 9.88 8.56
N ASN A 204 -3.87 9.91 7.24
CA ASN A 204 -4.84 9.44 6.25
C ASN A 204 -4.27 8.37 5.32
N ILE A 205 -3.18 7.73 5.75
CA ILE A 205 -2.54 6.60 5.09
C ILE A 205 -2.69 5.37 5.97
N LEU A 206 -3.12 4.27 5.36
CA LEU A 206 -3.11 2.93 5.94
C LEU A 206 -2.08 2.10 5.17
N THR A 207 -1.15 1.51 5.90
CA THR A 207 -0.18 0.57 5.38
C THR A 207 -0.55 -0.83 5.86
N LEU A 208 -0.70 -1.75 4.92
CA LEU A 208 -0.89 -3.18 5.17
C LEU A 208 0.43 -3.89 4.83
N THR A 209 0.97 -4.66 5.77
CA THR A 209 2.21 -5.40 5.57
C THR A 209 1.96 -6.88 5.82
N ALA A 210 2.27 -7.74 4.86
CA ALA A 210 2.19 -9.18 5.07
C ALA A 210 3.18 -9.64 6.15
N HIS A 211 2.71 -10.52 7.03
CA HIS A 211 3.58 -11.41 7.81
C HIS A 211 3.66 -12.80 7.17
#